data_AF-A0A7J3Z8W7-F1
#
_entry.id   AF-A0A7J3Z8W7-F1
#
_cell.length_a   1.000
_cell.length_b   1.000
_cell.length_c   1.000
_cell.angle_alpha   90.00
_cell.angle_beta   90.00
_cell.angle_gamma   90.00
#
_symmetry.space_group_name_H-M   'P 1'
#
loop_
_entity.id
_entity.type
_entity.pdbx_description
1 polymer ?
#
loop_
_entity_poly.entity_id
_entity_poly.type
_entity_poly.pdbx_seq_one_letter_code
_entity_poly.pdbx_strand_id
1 'polypeptide(L)'
;MVKHAILLADREWCEAASSGRVKVYDFVKPRKRGIHALGKGSVCVVIAKAKPGQPQVVYGEFTVTDVREVDVDEYNRLAMQGLIHNPQPLKPGEKRWVIFFDEFREYSTKPRKDELTDVKTSTSKEPVSKWVILGLSYIDDQALEAIRRKARGFVRREEQQLEQPLTTRIDELEERVSRLEKLLGIPELAFPITHECVELMLLSIGRQLGFKTYTADSTKTCGSTRLSDLADMRRDDLGKYVGPKLLDPLSRIDVVWHREGVGFYLFEVVISGDMRDALLRLSSVGELNAKMFIVSNEDKKNEYESSIRLPAFSTIRNKCTFISVGELARMFILTNLWKQVIEPLQLPYIGR
;
A
#
# COMPACT_ATOMS: atom_id res chain seq x y z
N MET A 1 -17.27 12.09 -39.72
CA MET A 1 -17.41 12.96 -38.53
C MET A 1 -17.42 12.05 -37.32
N VAL A 2 -16.56 12.30 -36.33
CA VAL A 2 -16.51 11.49 -35.10
C VAL A 2 -17.84 11.70 -34.38
N LYS A 3 -18.50 10.61 -33.94
CA LYS A 3 -19.68 10.73 -33.09
C LYS A 3 -19.25 10.71 -31.63
N HIS A 4 -19.90 11.55 -30.85
CA HIS A 4 -19.74 11.66 -29.42
C HIS A 4 -21.02 11.14 -28.76
N ALA A 5 -21.01 10.98 -27.44
CA ALA A 5 -22.19 10.54 -26.71
C ALA A 5 -22.38 11.26 -25.40
N ILE A 6 -23.63 11.34 -24.96
CA ILE A 6 -24.01 11.56 -23.58
C ILE A 6 -24.34 10.19 -22.97
N LEU A 7 -23.68 9.86 -21.87
CA LEU A 7 -23.90 8.66 -21.07
C LEU A 7 -24.62 9.03 -19.77
N LEU A 8 -25.38 8.07 -19.23
CA LEU A 8 -26.06 8.23 -17.95
C LEU A 8 -25.41 7.31 -16.91
N ALA A 9 -24.92 7.88 -15.81
CA ALA A 9 -24.26 7.12 -14.74
C ALA A 9 -24.83 7.50 -13.37
N ASP A 10 -24.66 6.65 -12.37
CA ASP A 10 -24.86 7.02 -10.97
C ASP A 10 -23.81 8.04 -10.55
N ARG A 11 -24.11 8.79 -9.49
CA ARG A 11 -23.16 9.77 -8.96
C ARG A 11 -21.91 9.08 -8.43
N GLU A 12 -22.07 7.94 -7.78
CA GLU A 12 -20.99 7.09 -7.27
C GLU A 12 -20.05 6.63 -8.38
N TRP A 13 -20.58 6.31 -9.57
CA TRP A 13 -19.77 5.96 -10.73
C TRP A 13 -18.94 7.18 -11.19
N CYS A 14 -19.54 8.37 -11.25
CA CYS A 14 -18.84 9.58 -11.63
C CYS A 14 -17.70 9.93 -10.66
N GLU A 15 -17.93 9.78 -9.36
CA GLU A 15 -16.92 9.98 -8.31
C GLU A 15 -15.79 8.96 -8.43
N ALA A 16 -16.14 7.68 -8.64
CA ALA A 16 -15.15 6.61 -8.84
C ALA A 16 -14.33 6.82 -10.14
N ALA A 17 -14.95 7.26 -11.23
CA ALA A 17 -14.26 7.60 -12.47
C ALA A 17 -13.32 8.80 -12.29
N SER A 18 -13.77 9.86 -11.59
CA SER A 18 -12.97 11.05 -11.31
C SER A 18 -11.75 10.76 -10.43
N SER A 19 -11.85 9.76 -9.53
CA SER A 19 -10.71 9.28 -8.74
C SER A 19 -9.69 8.45 -9.53
N GLY A 20 -9.99 8.09 -10.79
CA GLY A 20 -9.16 7.21 -11.61
C GLY A 20 -9.28 5.72 -11.29
N ARG A 21 -10.17 5.33 -10.35
CA ARG A 21 -10.43 3.94 -9.98
C ARG A 21 -11.06 3.14 -11.11
N VAL A 22 -11.94 3.78 -11.88
CA VAL A 22 -12.72 3.14 -12.94
C VAL A 22 -12.18 3.56 -14.30
N LYS A 23 -12.00 2.59 -15.20
CA LYS A 23 -11.52 2.82 -16.58
C LYS A 23 -12.43 2.19 -17.64
N VAL A 24 -13.53 1.59 -17.19
CA VAL A 24 -14.51 0.93 -18.03
C VAL A 24 -15.90 1.44 -17.66
N TYR A 25 -16.61 1.99 -18.64
CA TYR A 25 -18.04 2.22 -18.53
C TYR A 25 -18.78 1.01 -19.10
N ASP A 26 -19.54 0.31 -18.27
CA ASP A 26 -20.36 -0.83 -18.68
C ASP A 26 -21.85 -0.48 -18.69
N PHE A 27 -22.59 -1.12 -19.61
CA PHE A 27 -24.04 -0.98 -19.65
C PHE A 27 -24.70 -2.03 -18.77
N VAL A 28 -25.28 -1.58 -17.64
CA VAL A 28 -25.99 -2.40 -16.64
C VAL A 28 -27.10 -3.27 -17.22
N LYS A 29 -27.67 -2.92 -18.38
CA LYS A 29 -28.58 -3.79 -19.15
C LYS A 29 -28.00 -4.12 -20.53
N PRO A 30 -28.17 -5.35 -21.03
CA PRO A 30 -27.79 -5.69 -22.39
C PRO A 30 -28.44 -4.73 -23.38
N ARG A 31 -27.67 -4.23 -24.33
CA ARG A 31 -28.19 -3.31 -25.34
C ARG A 31 -28.65 -4.11 -26.56
N LYS A 32 -29.89 -3.88 -26.99
CA LYS A 32 -30.44 -4.44 -28.24
C LYS A 32 -29.76 -3.88 -29.49
N ARG A 33 -29.12 -2.71 -29.40
CA ARG A 33 -28.40 -2.06 -30.49
C ARG A 33 -26.96 -1.84 -30.05
N GLY A 34 -26.02 -2.22 -30.90
CA GLY A 34 -24.60 -1.97 -30.70
C GLY A 34 -24.28 -0.47 -30.66
N ILE A 35 -23.13 -0.16 -30.09
CA ILE A 35 -22.64 1.22 -29.89
C ILE A 35 -21.49 1.57 -30.85
N HIS A 36 -21.45 0.90 -32.01
CA HIS A 36 -20.40 0.98 -33.03
C HIS A 36 -20.14 2.37 -33.60
N ALA A 37 -21.01 3.34 -33.35
CA ALA A 37 -20.78 4.71 -33.80
C ALA A 37 -19.76 5.45 -32.90
N LEU A 38 -19.47 4.92 -31.71
CA LEU A 38 -18.33 5.35 -30.90
C LEU A 38 -17.09 4.57 -31.29
N GLY A 39 -15.96 5.26 -31.36
CA GLY A 39 -14.66 4.66 -31.60
C GLY A 39 -13.56 5.43 -30.87
N LYS A 40 -12.31 5.03 -31.08
CA LYS A 40 -11.16 5.72 -30.50
C LYS A 40 -11.19 7.21 -30.83
N GLY A 41 -11.08 8.07 -29.82
CA GLY A 41 -11.15 9.52 -29.96
C GLY A 41 -12.55 10.12 -29.86
N SER A 42 -13.62 9.31 -29.84
CA SER A 42 -14.95 9.77 -29.43
C SER A 42 -14.89 10.29 -27.99
N VAL A 43 -15.74 11.27 -27.69
CA VAL A 43 -15.88 11.85 -26.33
C VAL A 43 -17.23 11.46 -25.77
N CYS A 44 -17.21 10.93 -24.55
CA CYS A 44 -18.40 10.58 -23.80
C CYS A 44 -18.57 11.57 -22.65
N VAL A 45 -19.60 12.40 -22.74
CA VAL A 45 -20.05 13.29 -21.66
C VAL A 45 -20.92 12.49 -20.71
N VAL A 46 -20.68 12.55 -19.40
CA VAL A 46 -21.43 11.77 -18.41
C VAL A 46 -22.37 12.67 -17.62
N ILE A 47 -23.66 12.32 -17.65
CA ILE A 47 -24.70 12.92 -16.81
C ILE A 47 -24.99 12.00 -15.63
N ALA A 48 -24.97 12.57 -14.41
CA ALA A 48 -25.37 11.86 -13.21
C ALA A 48 -26.90 11.70 -13.15
N LYS A 49 -27.37 10.50 -12.80
CA LYS A 49 -28.80 10.19 -12.57
C LYS A 49 -29.36 11.08 -11.45
N ALA A 50 -30.61 11.50 -11.60
CA ALA A 50 -31.31 12.22 -10.53
C ALA A 50 -31.54 11.29 -9.33
N LYS A 51 -31.46 11.86 -8.13
CA LYS A 51 -31.88 11.24 -6.86
C LYS A 51 -32.90 12.17 -6.18
N PRO A 52 -33.68 11.71 -5.19
CA PRO A 52 -34.55 12.59 -4.42
C PRO A 52 -33.78 13.81 -3.91
N GLY A 53 -34.23 15.02 -4.29
CA GLY A 53 -33.56 16.28 -3.92
C GLY A 53 -32.30 16.65 -4.74
N GLN A 54 -31.86 15.81 -5.68
CA GLN A 54 -30.67 16.08 -6.51
C GLN A 54 -31.00 15.98 -8.02
N PRO A 55 -30.84 17.06 -8.79
CA PRO A 55 -31.13 17.08 -10.23
C PRO A 55 -30.08 16.31 -11.04
N GLN A 56 -30.42 16.01 -12.30
CA GLN A 56 -29.43 15.52 -13.26
C GLN A 56 -28.42 16.63 -13.58
N VAL A 57 -27.14 16.35 -13.42
CA VAL A 57 -26.04 17.28 -13.71
C VAL A 57 -25.03 16.66 -14.66
N VAL A 58 -24.44 17.47 -15.51
CA VAL A 58 -23.31 17.05 -16.35
C VAL A 58 -22.06 17.04 -15.48
N TYR A 59 -21.49 15.86 -15.25
CA TYR A 59 -20.45 15.67 -14.26
C TYR A 59 -19.04 15.86 -14.86
N GLY A 60 -18.83 15.34 -16.06
CA GLY A 60 -17.53 15.36 -16.72
C GLY A 60 -17.56 14.63 -18.05
N GLU A 61 -16.39 14.36 -18.60
CA GLU A 61 -16.24 13.63 -19.86
C GLU A 61 -15.01 12.75 -19.86
N PHE A 62 -14.98 11.75 -20.75
CA PHE A 62 -13.79 10.96 -21.04
C PHE A 62 -13.64 10.74 -22.53
N THR A 63 -12.40 10.47 -22.95
CA THR A 63 -12.10 10.11 -24.34
C THR A 63 -12.02 8.59 -24.47
N VAL A 64 -12.78 8.07 -25.43
CA VAL A 64 -12.87 6.64 -25.72
C VAL A 64 -11.55 6.12 -26.27
N THR A 65 -11.03 5.05 -25.70
CA THR A 65 -9.84 4.33 -26.19
C THR A 65 -10.23 3.09 -26.99
N ASP A 66 -11.26 2.37 -26.55
CA ASP A 66 -11.81 1.19 -27.23
C ASP A 66 -13.30 0.99 -26.89
N VAL A 67 -14.04 0.33 -27.78
CA VAL A 67 -15.46 -0.01 -27.61
C VAL A 67 -15.71 -1.40 -28.15
N ARG A 68 -16.11 -2.32 -27.29
CA ARG A 68 -16.41 -3.70 -27.70
C ARG A 68 -17.40 -4.39 -26.77
N GLU A 69 -17.88 -5.52 -27.25
CA GLU A 69 -18.69 -6.43 -26.49
C GLU A 69 -17.78 -7.49 -25.84
N VAL A 70 -17.90 -7.67 -24.53
CA VAL A 70 -17.13 -8.62 -23.74
C VAL A 70 -18.05 -9.75 -23.25
N ASP A 71 -17.50 -10.95 -23.13
CA ASP A 71 -18.17 -12.10 -22.53
C ASP A 71 -18.06 -12.09 -21.00
N VAL A 72 -18.64 -13.12 -20.38
CA VAL A 72 -18.66 -13.28 -18.92
C VAL A 72 -17.26 -13.35 -18.32
N ASP A 73 -16.35 -14.08 -18.96
CA ASP A 73 -15.00 -14.29 -18.43
C ASP A 73 -14.19 -13.01 -18.47
N GLU A 74 -14.28 -12.26 -19.59
CA GLU A 74 -13.62 -10.98 -19.71
C GLU A 74 -14.22 -9.91 -18.79
N TYR A 75 -15.55 -9.85 -18.68
CA TYR A 75 -16.22 -8.95 -17.74
C TYR A 75 -15.76 -9.19 -16.29
N ASN A 76 -15.70 -10.47 -15.88
CA ASN A 76 -15.23 -10.85 -14.55
C ASN A 76 -13.75 -10.47 -14.33
N ARG A 77 -12.88 -10.63 -15.34
CA ARG A 77 -11.48 -10.17 -15.25
C ARG A 77 -11.39 -8.66 -15.05
N LEU A 78 -12.14 -7.87 -15.80
CA LEU A 78 -12.18 -6.41 -15.66
C LEU A 78 -12.72 -5.98 -14.28
N ALA A 79 -13.74 -6.67 -13.78
CA ALA A 79 -14.28 -6.47 -12.45
C ALA A 79 -13.25 -6.80 -11.35
N MET A 80 -12.54 -7.93 -11.45
CA MET A 80 -11.49 -8.32 -10.49
C MET A 80 -10.31 -7.34 -10.47
N GLN A 81 -10.02 -6.71 -11.60
CA GLN A 81 -9.00 -5.65 -11.70
C GLN A 81 -9.48 -4.30 -11.12
N GLY A 82 -10.74 -4.20 -10.68
CA GLY A 82 -11.33 -2.98 -10.15
C GLY A 82 -11.67 -1.92 -11.20
N LEU A 83 -11.63 -2.28 -12.49
CA LEU A 83 -11.82 -1.33 -13.59
C LEU A 83 -13.29 -0.97 -13.85
N ILE A 84 -14.22 -1.77 -13.32
CA ILE A 84 -15.68 -1.61 -13.43
C ILE A 84 -16.25 -1.26 -12.05
N HIS A 85 -17.11 -0.24 -12.01
CA HIS A 85 -17.81 0.14 -10.78
C HIS A 85 -19.05 -0.72 -10.55
N ASN A 86 -19.23 -1.26 -9.34
CA ASN A 86 -20.37 -2.09 -8.94
C ASN A 86 -20.74 -3.18 -9.99
N PRO A 87 -19.78 -4.06 -10.34
CA PRO A 87 -19.98 -5.06 -11.38
C PRO A 87 -21.16 -5.98 -11.05
N GLN A 88 -21.94 -6.32 -12.08
CA GLN A 88 -23.12 -7.19 -11.92
C GLN A 88 -22.80 -8.63 -12.34
N PRO A 89 -23.33 -9.64 -11.63
CA PRO A 89 -23.16 -11.03 -12.05
C PRO A 89 -23.84 -11.26 -13.40
N LEU A 90 -23.08 -11.78 -14.36
CA LEU A 90 -23.58 -12.12 -15.70
C LEU A 90 -23.97 -13.59 -15.78
N LYS A 91 -25.04 -13.89 -16.50
CA LYS A 91 -25.44 -15.28 -16.77
C LYS A 91 -24.51 -15.92 -17.82
N PRO A 92 -24.32 -17.25 -17.80
CA PRO A 92 -23.57 -17.94 -18.84
C PRO A 92 -24.07 -17.59 -20.24
N GLY A 93 -23.14 -17.21 -21.14
CA GLY A 93 -23.45 -16.79 -22.52
C GLY A 93 -23.94 -15.35 -22.68
N GLU A 94 -24.14 -14.61 -21.59
CA GLU A 94 -24.45 -13.19 -21.63
C GLU A 94 -23.22 -12.38 -22.05
N LYS A 95 -23.45 -11.29 -22.78
CA LYS A 95 -22.42 -10.37 -23.22
C LYS A 95 -22.74 -8.94 -22.83
N ARG A 96 -21.71 -8.11 -22.68
CA ARG A 96 -21.84 -6.72 -22.27
C ARG A 96 -21.04 -5.79 -23.16
N TRP A 97 -21.69 -4.73 -23.62
CA TRP A 97 -20.98 -3.60 -24.21
C TRP A 97 -20.24 -2.84 -23.13
N VAL A 98 -18.98 -2.54 -23.41
CA VAL A 98 -18.11 -1.74 -22.55
C VAL A 98 -17.41 -0.67 -23.37
N ILE A 99 -17.14 0.46 -22.74
CA ILE A 99 -16.38 1.56 -23.30
C ILE A 99 -15.15 1.75 -22.41
N PHE A 100 -13.97 1.61 -23.00
CA PHE A 100 -12.69 1.82 -22.32
C PHE A 100 -12.26 3.28 -22.44
N PHE A 101 -11.63 3.79 -21.39
CA PHE A 101 -11.03 5.12 -21.33
C PHE A 101 -9.87 5.14 -20.33
N ASP A 102 -8.92 6.04 -20.53
CA ASP A 102 -7.76 6.15 -19.64
C ASP A 102 -7.98 7.14 -18.49
N GLU A 103 -8.67 8.24 -18.79
CA GLU A 103 -8.89 9.36 -17.86
C GLU A 103 -10.30 9.91 -17.99
N PHE A 104 -10.91 10.17 -16.82
CA PHE A 104 -12.14 10.93 -16.68
C PHE A 104 -11.82 12.35 -16.23
N ARG A 105 -12.35 13.34 -16.94
CA ARG A 105 -12.14 14.76 -16.68
C ARG A 105 -13.41 15.37 -16.12
N GLU A 106 -13.39 15.68 -14.84
CA GLU A 106 -14.51 16.32 -14.16
C GLU A 106 -14.61 17.80 -14.53
N TYR A 107 -15.84 18.26 -14.77
CA TYR A 107 -16.11 19.65 -15.06
C TYR A 107 -16.09 20.51 -13.79
N SER A 108 -15.49 21.71 -13.89
CA SER A 108 -15.40 22.66 -12.76
C SER A 108 -16.77 23.19 -12.35
N THR A 109 -17.65 23.44 -13.32
CA THR A 109 -19.06 23.68 -13.10
C THR A 109 -19.85 22.50 -13.64
N LYS A 110 -20.75 21.93 -12.84
CA LYS A 110 -21.62 20.81 -13.23
C LYS A 110 -23.00 21.35 -13.64
N PRO A 111 -23.20 21.78 -14.91
CA PRO A 111 -24.47 22.39 -15.32
C PRO A 111 -25.60 21.39 -15.16
N ARG A 112 -26.76 21.86 -14.74
CA ARG A 112 -27.94 21.00 -14.66
C ARG A 112 -28.45 20.70 -16.06
N LYS A 113 -29.03 19.52 -16.25
CA LYS A 113 -29.56 19.13 -17.57
C LYS A 113 -30.66 20.09 -18.04
N ASP A 114 -31.53 20.54 -17.14
CA ASP A 114 -32.61 21.48 -17.43
C ASP A 114 -32.11 22.87 -17.86
N GLU A 115 -30.88 23.25 -17.49
CA GLU A 115 -30.21 24.49 -17.92
C GLU A 115 -29.61 24.41 -19.34
N LEU A 116 -29.55 23.21 -19.94
CA LEU A 116 -29.03 22.99 -21.29
C LEU A 116 -30.09 23.31 -22.36
N THR A 117 -30.77 24.46 -22.25
CA THR A 117 -31.90 24.88 -23.10
C THR A 117 -31.47 25.38 -24.48
N ASP A 118 -30.21 25.74 -24.65
CA ASP A 118 -29.58 26.21 -25.89
C ASP A 118 -28.62 25.17 -26.51
N VAL A 119 -28.38 24.05 -25.83
CA VAL A 119 -27.50 22.98 -26.28
C VAL A 119 -28.29 21.99 -27.13
N LYS A 120 -27.92 21.85 -28.40
CA LYS A 120 -28.50 20.86 -29.33
C LYS A 120 -27.47 20.43 -30.36
N THR A 121 -27.67 19.25 -30.93
CA THR A 121 -26.92 18.82 -32.11
C THR A 121 -27.33 19.63 -33.33
N SER A 122 -26.49 19.65 -34.37
CA SER A 122 -26.77 20.26 -35.66
C SER A 122 -28.08 19.77 -36.31
N THR A 123 -28.46 18.53 -36.02
CA THR A 123 -29.64 17.86 -36.60
C THR A 123 -30.88 17.88 -35.70
N SER A 124 -30.73 18.19 -34.41
CA SER A 124 -31.86 18.15 -33.46
C SER A 124 -32.67 19.44 -33.48
N LYS A 125 -33.99 19.31 -33.45
CA LYS A 125 -34.91 20.43 -33.25
C LYS A 125 -34.98 20.87 -31.78
N GLU A 126 -34.95 19.92 -30.86
CA GLU A 126 -35.08 20.16 -29.43
C GLU A 126 -33.71 20.19 -28.73
N PRO A 127 -33.54 21.03 -27.69
CA PRO A 127 -32.35 21.05 -26.85
C PRO A 127 -32.24 19.83 -25.92
N VAL A 128 -31.01 19.58 -25.45
CA VAL A 128 -30.67 18.46 -24.56
C VAL A 128 -31.49 18.48 -23.27
N SER A 129 -31.89 19.67 -22.77
CA SER A 129 -32.76 19.80 -21.60
C SER A 129 -34.08 19.02 -21.73
N LYS A 130 -34.61 18.90 -22.94
CA LYS A 130 -35.86 18.18 -23.25
C LYS A 130 -35.67 16.72 -23.63
N TRP A 131 -34.43 16.26 -23.78
CA TRP A 131 -34.17 14.89 -24.22
C TRP A 131 -34.44 13.88 -23.09
N VAL A 132 -34.98 12.72 -23.46
CA VAL A 132 -35.05 11.56 -22.56
C VAL A 132 -33.79 10.72 -22.77
N ILE A 133 -32.91 10.67 -21.76
CA ILE A 133 -31.63 9.97 -21.82
C ILE A 133 -31.74 8.73 -20.92
N LEU A 134 -31.81 7.53 -21.51
CA LEU A 134 -31.99 6.26 -20.79
C LEU A 134 -30.70 5.42 -20.68
N GLY A 135 -29.58 5.94 -21.17
CA GLY A 135 -28.28 5.28 -21.05
C GLY A 135 -27.22 5.86 -21.98
N LEU A 136 -27.53 5.99 -23.28
CA LEU A 136 -26.64 6.62 -24.27
C LEU A 136 -27.46 7.38 -25.29
N SER A 137 -27.05 8.62 -25.57
CA SER A 137 -27.57 9.46 -26.66
C SER A 137 -26.41 10.04 -27.46
N TYR A 138 -26.43 9.94 -28.79
CA TYR A 138 -25.36 10.47 -29.63
C TYR A 138 -25.43 11.99 -29.75
N ILE A 139 -24.26 12.62 -29.77
CA ILE A 139 -24.09 14.06 -30.01
C ILE A 139 -22.98 14.30 -31.05
N ASP A 140 -22.94 15.51 -31.59
CA ASP A 140 -21.90 16.00 -32.49
C ASP A 140 -21.02 17.04 -31.79
N ASP A 141 -20.01 17.55 -32.50
CA ASP A 141 -19.06 18.55 -31.99
C ASP A 141 -19.77 19.83 -31.52
N GLN A 142 -20.83 20.24 -32.21
CA GLN A 142 -21.60 21.44 -31.84
C GLN A 142 -22.21 21.30 -30.44
N ALA A 143 -22.86 20.18 -30.16
CA ALA A 143 -23.44 19.91 -28.85
C ALA A 143 -22.34 19.72 -27.78
N LEU A 144 -21.25 19.01 -28.10
CA LEU A 144 -20.13 18.81 -27.18
C LEU A 144 -19.50 20.13 -26.74
N GLU A 145 -19.16 21.01 -27.68
CA GLU A 145 -18.54 22.31 -27.37
C GLU A 145 -19.51 23.25 -26.66
N ALA A 146 -20.82 23.16 -26.94
CA ALA A 146 -21.81 23.89 -26.17
C ALA A 146 -21.89 23.43 -24.71
N ILE A 147 -21.76 22.13 -24.43
CA ILE A 147 -21.68 21.60 -23.06
C ILE A 147 -20.41 22.08 -22.36
N ARG A 148 -19.25 21.98 -23.01
CA ARG A 148 -17.96 22.42 -22.46
C ARG A 148 -17.97 23.91 -22.07
N ARG A 149 -18.61 24.76 -22.90
CA ARG A 149 -18.81 26.19 -22.57
C ARG A 149 -19.64 26.40 -21.31
N LYS A 150 -20.71 25.61 -21.10
CA LYS A 150 -21.53 25.66 -19.87
C LYS A 150 -20.78 25.15 -18.65
N ALA A 151 -19.90 24.17 -18.84
CA ALA A 151 -19.09 23.55 -17.80
C ALA A 151 -17.93 24.41 -17.29
N ARG A 152 -17.55 25.48 -18.02
CA ARG A 152 -16.49 26.44 -17.62
C ARG A 152 -15.11 25.79 -17.35
N GLY A 153 -14.80 24.70 -18.04
CA GLY A 153 -13.51 24.00 -17.94
C GLY A 153 -13.54 22.79 -17.00
N PHE A 154 -12.37 22.41 -16.51
CA PHE A 154 -12.15 21.18 -15.74
C PHE A 154 -11.54 21.50 -14.38
N VAL A 155 -11.82 20.66 -13.38
CA VAL A 155 -11.15 20.74 -12.07
C VAL A 155 -9.66 20.45 -12.26
N ARG A 156 -8.77 21.18 -11.56
CA ARG A 156 -7.32 20.94 -11.65
C ARG A 156 -6.98 19.61 -10.97
N ARG A 157 -6.04 18.85 -11.56
CA ARG A 157 -5.66 17.50 -11.11
C ARG A 157 -5.17 17.46 -9.65
N GLU A 158 -4.59 18.55 -9.18
CA GLU A 158 -4.14 18.74 -7.78
C GLU A 158 -5.32 18.90 -6.80
N GLU A 159 -6.44 19.50 -7.25
CA GLU A 159 -7.66 19.71 -6.45
C GLU A 159 -8.54 18.45 -6.40
N GLN A 160 -8.60 17.67 -7.49
CA GLN A 160 -9.29 16.36 -7.53
C GLN A 160 -8.69 15.33 -6.56
N GLN A 161 -7.40 15.46 -6.27
CA GLN A 161 -6.74 14.64 -5.26
C GLN A 161 -6.96 15.16 -3.83
N LEU A 162 -7.49 16.36 -3.62
CA LEU A 162 -7.79 16.90 -2.28
C LEU A 162 -9.25 16.69 -1.84
N GLU A 163 -10.17 16.37 -2.75
CA GLU A 163 -11.61 16.26 -2.43
C GLU A 163 -12.11 14.89 -1.96
N GLN A 164 -11.26 13.84 -1.96
CA GLN A 164 -11.61 12.65 -1.18
C GLN A 164 -11.51 13.00 0.31
N PRO A 165 -12.56 12.78 1.13
CA PRO A 165 -12.45 12.95 2.56
C PRO A 165 -11.20 12.23 3.06
N LEU A 166 -10.36 12.90 3.84
CA LEU A 166 -9.14 12.30 4.42
C LEU A 166 -9.43 10.93 5.04
N THR A 167 -10.62 10.78 5.64
CA THR A 167 -11.12 9.51 6.17
C THR A 167 -11.25 8.43 5.11
N THR A 168 -11.84 8.69 3.94
CA THR A 168 -11.96 7.70 2.86
C THR A 168 -10.61 7.27 2.31
N ARG A 169 -9.63 8.19 2.27
CA ARG A 169 -8.25 7.85 1.91
C ARG A 169 -7.56 7.01 2.96
N ILE A 170 -7.80 7.32 4.23
CA ILE A 170 -7.30 6.54 5.36
C ILE A 170 -7.92 5.15 5.30
N ASP A 171 -9.24 5.03 5.15
CA ASP A 171 -9.95 3.74 5.05
C ASP A 171 -9.44 2.88 3.88
N GLU A 172 -9.21 3.48 2.70
CA GLU A 172 -8.66 2.77 1.54
C GLU A 172 -7.20 2.34 1.73
N LEU A 173 -6.40 3.17 2.39
CA LEU A 173 -5.03 2.82 2.74
C LEU A 173 -5.00 1.72 3.80
N GLU A 174 -5.86 1.80 4.81
CA GLU A 174 -6.05 0.77 5.84
C GLU A 174 -6.51 -0.54 5.23
N GLU A 175 -7.46 -0.54 4.30
CA GLU A 175 -7.91 -1.75 3.61
C GLU A 175 -6.79 -2.37 2.77
N ARG A 176 -6.00 -1.53 2.06
CA ARG A 176 -4.85 -2.01 1.28
C ARG A 176 -3.76 -2.58 2.17
N VAL A 177 -3.47 -1.93 3.29
CA VAL A 177 -2.51 -2.42 4.29
C VAL A 177 -3.01 -3.72 4.90
N SER A 178 -4.27 -3.80 5.31
CA SER A 178 -4.88 -5.02 5.87
C SER A 178 -4.86 -6.19 4.88
N ARG A 179 -5.12 -5.93 3.58
CA ARG A 179 -4.99 -6.95 2.53
C ARG A 179 -3.55 -7.43 2.36
N LEU A 180 -2.57 -6.51 2.43
CA LEU A 180 -1.16 -6.87 2.42
C LEU A 180 -0.82 -7.69 3.67
N GLU A 181 -1.13 -7.22 4.87
CA GLU A 181 -0.92 -7.94 6.13
C GLU A 181 -1.49 -9.37 6.09
N LYS A 182 -2.71 -9.54 5.56
CA LYS A 182 -3.35 -10.85 5.38
C LYS A 182 -2.66 -11.73 4.34
N LEU A 183 -2.25 -11.17 3.19
CA LEU A 183 -1.47 -11.90 2.17
C LEU A 183 -0.11 -12.34 2.69
N LEU A 184 0.47 -11.53 3.56
CA LEU A 184 1.78 -11.69 4.16
C LEU A 184 1.74 -12.57 5.43
N GLY A 185 0.55 -12.95 5.92
CA GLY A 185 0.40 -13.73 7.15
C GLY A 185 0.92 -13.01 8.40
N ILE A 186 0.93 -11.68 8.41
CA ILE A 186 1.40 -10.85 9.52
C ILE A 186 0.17 -10.25 10.20
N PRO A 187 -0.32 -10.79 11.32
CA PRO A 187 -1.39 -10.14 12.05
C PRO A 187 -0.82 -8.87 12.69
N GLU A 188 -1.34 -7.71 12.26
CA GLU A 188 -1.06 -6.35 12.74
C GLU A 188 0.43 -5.99 12.88
N LEU A 189 0.91 -5.11 12.00
CA LEU A 189 2.22 -4.44 12.12
C LEU A 189 2.38 -3.56 13.37
N ALA A 190 1.36 -3.49 14.25
CA ALA A 190 1.40 -2.80 15.53
C ALA A 190 2.13 -3.62 16.60
N PHE A 191 3.41 -3.91 16.37
CA PHE A 191 4.25 -4.42 17.45
C PHE A 191 4.47 -3.30 18.48
N PRO A 192 4.18 -3.52 19.77
CA PRO A 192 4.58 -2.59 20.81
C PRO A 192 6.08 -2.36 20.71
N ILE A 193 6.51 -1.09 20.64
CA ILE A 193 7.94 -0.74 20.69
C ILE A 193 8.39 -0.81 22.15
N THR A 194 8.47 -2.02 22.67
CA THR A 194 9.09 -2.32 23.96
C THR A 194 10.47 -2.92 23.74
N HIS A 195 11.31 -2.85 24.77
CA HIS A 195 12.65 -3.45 24.75
C HIS A 195 12.58 -4.95 24.43
N GLU A 196 11.69 -5.67 25.11
CA GLU A 196 11.47 -7.11 24.94
C GLU A 196 10.99 -7.48 23.53
N CYS A 197 10.13 -6.65 22.91
CA CYS A 197 9.66 -6.91 21.55
C CYS A 197 10.73 -6.67 20.49
N VAL A 198 11.65 -5.73 20.74
CA VAL A 198 12.82 -5.52 19.88
C VAL A 198 13.79 -6.70 19.97
N GLU A 199 14.05 -7.21 21.17
CA GLU A 199 14.82 -8.45 21.33
C GLU A 199 14.18 -9.63 20.62
N LEU A 200 12.85 -9.79 20.72
CA LEU A 200 12.11 -10.84 20.02
C LEU A 200 12.34 -10.79 18.51
N MET A 201 12.28 -9.60 17.90
CA MET A 201 12.55 -9.41 16.47
C MET A 201 13.98 -9.86 16.13
N LEU A 202 14.97 -9.46 16.93
CA LEU A 202 16.36 -9.84 16.71
C LEU A 202 16.57 -11.35 16.83
N LEU A 203 16.07 -11.99 17.90
CA LEU A 203 16.18 -13.44 18.08
C LEU A 203 15.57 -14.20 16.89
N SER A 204 14.38 -13.78 16.46
CA SER A 204 13.68 -14.39 15.33
C SER A 204 14.47 -14.24 14.03
N ILE A 205 14.95 -13.03 13.71
CA ILE A 205 15.78 -12.81 12.51
C ILE A 205 17.03 -13.68 12.56
N GLY A 206 17.77 -13.65 13.67
CA GLY A 206 19.01 -14.42 13.83
C GLY A 206 18.81 -15.91 13.56
N ARG A 207 17.79 -16.51 14.18
CA ARG A 207 17.45 -17.93 13.98
C ARG A 207 17.05 -18.22 12.53
N GLN A 208 16.24 -17.35 11.92
CA GLN A 208 15.83 -17.52 10.52
C GLN A 208 17.00 -17.41 9.53
N LEU A 209 18.00 -16.60 9.85
CA LEU A 209 19.25 -16.50 9.08
C LEU A 209 20.27 -17.61 9.41
N GLY A 210 19.89 -18.58 10.25
CA GLY A 210 20.72 -19.73 10.61
C GLY A 210 21.83 -19.43 11.62
N PHE A 211 21.70 -18.37 12.41
CA PHE A 211 22.55 -18.12 13.57
C PHE A 211 22.00 -18.83 14.80
N LYS A 212 22.90 -19.21 15.70
CA LYS A 212 22.55 -19.47 17.09
C LYS A 212 22.36 -18.13 17.80
N THR A 213 21.36 -18.02 18.66
CA THR A 213 20.91 -16.80 19.33
C THR A 213 20.82 -16.99 20.84
N TYR A 214 21.22 -15.94 21.57
CA TYR A 214 21.17 -15.83 23.03
C TYR A 214 20.54 -14.49 23.39
N THR A 215 19.84 -14.44 24.52
CA THR A 215 19.39 -13.20 25.17
C THR A 215 19.76 -13.21 26.66
N ALA A 216 20.13 -12.04 27.18
CA ALA A 216 20.30 -11.83 28.63
C ALA A 216 18.94 -11.91 29.37
N ASP A 217 17.84 -11.60 28.68
CA ASP A 217 16.49 -11.40 29.19
C ASP A 217 15.58 -12.62 28.96
N SER A 218 16.14 -13.83 29.06
CA SER A 218 15.46 -15.12 28.81
C SER A 218 14.11 -15.35 29.54
N THR A 219 13.84 -14.65 30.65
CA THR A 219 12.57 -14.77 31.39
C THR A 219 11.50 -13.77 30.95
N LYS A 220 11.86 -12.78 30.14
CA LYS A 220 10.98 -11.72 29.67
C LYS A 220 10.08 -12.18 28.52
N THR A 221 9.04 -11.40 28.26
CA THR A 221 7.99 -11.72 27.27
C THR A 221 7.64 -10.50 26.43
N CYS A 222 7.40 -10.72 25.15
CA CYS A 222 6.72 -9.78 24.26
C CYS A 222 5.36 -10.37 23.88
N GLY A 223 4.27 -9.74 24.33
CA GLY A 223 2.92 -10.31 24.23
C GLY A 223 2.84 -11.65 24.99
N SER A 224 2.46 -12.72 24.28
CA SER A 224 2.40 -14.08 24.83
C SER A 224 3.67 -14.91 24.62
N THR A 225 4.68 -14.37 23.92
CA THR A 225 5.89 -15.13 23.55
C THR A 225 7.02 -14.83 24.53
N ARG A 226 7.64 -15.87 25.08
CA ARG A 226 8.82 -15.74 25.95
C ARG A 226 10.09 -15.74 25.13
N LEU A 227 11.05 -14.89 25.48
CA LEU A 227 12.29 -14.75 24.70
C LEU A 227 13.13 -16.04 24.70
N SER A 228 13.09 -16.83 25.77
CA SER A 228 13.73 -18.15 25.82
C SER A 228 13.20 -19.16 24.82
N ASP A 229 11.99 -18.97 24.29
CA ASP A 229 11.39 -19.89 23.31
C ASP A 229 12.03 -19.70 21.92
N LEU A 230 12.72 -18.57 21.71
CA LEU A 230 13.40 -18.22 20.48
C LEU A 230 14.92 -18.39 20.57
N ALA A 231 15.50 -18.17 21.76
CA ALA A 231 16.92 -18.35 22.00
C ALA A 231 17.30 -19.83 22.09
N ASP A 232 18.28 -20.26 21.28
CA ASP A 232 18.78 -21.63 21.21
C ASP A 232 20.15 -21.82 21.89
N MET A 233 20.70 -20.76 22.48
CA MET A 233 21.91 -20.80 23.31
C MET A 233 21.63 -20.39 24.76
N ARG A 234 22.37 -20.99 25.68
CA ARG A 234 22.48 -20.58 27.09
C ARG A 234 23.83 -19.93 27.35
N ARG A 235 23.98 -19.32 28.52
CA ARG A 235 25.26 -18.72 28.96
C ARG A 235 26.42 -19.70 28.88
N ASP A 236 26.21 -20.96 29.26
CA ASP A 236 27.26 -21.99 29.20
C ASP A 236 27.69 -22.31 27.76
N ASP A 237 26.80 -22.11 26.77
CA ASP A 237 27.15 -22.25 25.36
C ASP A 237 28.06 -21.12 24.89
N LEU A 238 27.85 -19.88 25.36
CA LEU A 238 28.76 -18.76 25.10
C LEU A 238 30.18 -19.06 25.61
N GLY A 239 30.28 -19.67 26.80
CA GLY A 239 31.56 -20.06 27.42
C GLY A 239 32.38 -21.07 26.61
N LYS A 240 31.77 -21.76 25.64
CA LYS A 240 32.49 -22.66 24.72
C LYS A 240 33.29 -21.89 23.67
N TYR A 241 32.92 -20.64 23.40
CA TYR A 241 33.50 -19.82 22.35
C TYR A 241 34.37 -18.67 22.88
N VAL A 242 34.16 -18.25 24.14
CA VAL A 242 34.91 -17.17 24.76
C VAL A 242 35.52 -17.59 26.10
N GLY A 243 36.68 -17.02 26.44
CA GLY A 243 37.33 -17.28 27.73
C GLY A 243 36.59 -16.66 28.92
N PRO A 244 36.91 -17.07 30.17
CA PRO A 244 36.21 -16.64 31.38
C PRO A 244 36.14 -15.12 31.57
N LYS A 245 37.17 -14.39 31.13
CA LYS A 245 37.23 -12.92 31.22
C LYS A 245 36.14 -12.21 30.39
N LEU A 246 35.75 -12.80 29.26
CA LEU A 246 34.79 -12.21 28.33
C LEU A 246 33.40 -12.82 28.46
N LEU A 247 33.25 -13.95 29.15
CA LEU A 247 31.97 -14.62 29.35
C LEU A 247 30.97 -13.73 30.11
N ASP A 248 31.39 -13.17 31.25
CA ASP A 248 30.51 -12.33 32.07
C ASP A 248 30.06 -11.09 31.31
N PRO A 249 30.95 -10.29 30.71
CA PRO A 249 30.54 -9.14 29.90
C PRO A 249 29.66 -9.51 28.70
N LEU A 250 30.00 -10.59 27.97
CA LEU A 250 29.22 -11.04 26.81
C LEU A 250 27.81 -11.49 27.19
N SER A 251 27.65 -12.14 28.35
CA SER A 251 26.35 -12.59 28.86
C SER A 251 25.41 -11.47 29.31
N ARG A 252 25.91 -10.23 29.36
CA ARG A 252 25.11 -9.04 29.70
C ARG A 252 24.65 -8.26 28.47
N ILE A 253 25.05 -8.68 27.27
CA ILE A 253 24.56 -8.10 26.03
C ILE A 253 23.14 -8.62 25.78
N ASP A 254 22.22 -7.70 25.50
CA ASP A 254 20.79 -7.97 25.34
C ASP A 254 20.52 -9.14 24.38
N VAL A 255 21.09 -9.08 23.17
CA VAL A 255 21.01 -10.19 22.19
C VAL A 255 22.37 -10.48 21.55
N VAL A 256 22.72 -11.77 21.47
CA VAL A 256 23.95 -12.26 20.85
C VAL A 256 23.60 -13.27 19.78
N TRP A 257 24.12 -13.08 18.56
CA TRP A 257 24.13 -14.11 17.54
C TRP A 257 25.54 -14.67 17.34
N HIS A 258 25.62 -15.96 17.07
CA HIS A 258 26.86 -16.64 16.76
C HIS A 258 26.66 -17.65 15.64
N ARG A 259 27.61 -17.68 14.70
CA ARG A 259 27.73 -18.73 13.69
C ARG A 259 29.19 -19.05 13.43
N GLU A 260 29.51 -20.33 13.43
CA GLU A 260 30.85 -20.82 13.14
C GLU A 260 31.32 -20.36 11.75
N GLY A 261 32.57 -19.91 11.66
CA GLY A 261 33.14 -19.32 10.43
C GLY A 261 32.71 -17.88 10.15
N VAL A 262 31.70 -17.34 10.84
CA VAL A 262 31.24 -15.95 10.68
C VAL A 262 31.59 -15.09 11.89
N GLY A 263 31.46 -15.63 13.10
CA GLY A 263 31.75 -14.92 14.36
C GLY A 263 30.50 -14.39 15.06
N PHE A 264 30.67 -13.31 15.84
CA PHE A 264 29.64 -12.76 16.72
C PHE A 264 28.96 -11.52 16.14
N TYR A 265 27.65 -11.42 16.40
CA TYR A 265 26.87 -10.20 16.21
C TYR A 265 26.24 -9.85 17.57
N LEU A 266 26.48 -8.64 18.05
CA LEU A 266 26.11 -8.20 19.38
C LEU A 266 25.14 -7.04 19.26
N PHE A 267 24.00 -7.11 19.95
CA PHE A 267 22.95 -6.11 19.88
C PHE A 267 22.61 -5.62 21.28
N GLU A 268 22.61 -4.30 21.45
CA GLU A 268 22.11 -3.60 22.62
C GLU A 268 20.89 -2.78 22.23
N VAL A 269 19.82 -2.87 23.02
CA VAL A 269 18.51 -2.28 22.73
C VAL A 269 18.25 -1.11 23.68
N VAL A 270 18.19 0.10 23.13
CA VAL A 270 18.07 1.35 23.90
C VAL A 270 16.73 2.03 23.58
N ILE A 271 15.64 1.60 24.23
CA ILE A 271 14.33 2.27 24.11
C ILE A 271 14.24 3.45 25.08
N SER A 272 14.12 3.18 26.37
CA SER A 272 14.11 4.19 27.45
C SER A 272 15.44 4.32 28.19
N GLY A 273 16.41 3.45 27.90
CA GLY A 273 17.72 3.41 28.58
C GLY A 273 18.73 4.46 28.10
N ASP A 274 19.90 4.45 28.74
CA ASP A 274 21.05 5.32 28.48
C ASP A 274 21.97 4.75 27.39
N MET A 275 22.30 5.58 26.39
CA MET A 275 23.13 5.19 25.24
C MET A 275 24.58 4.87 25.66
N ARG A 276 25.12 5.60 26.63
CA ARG A 276 26.51 5.46 27.06
C ARG A 276 26.72 4.15 27.80
N ASP A 277 25.76 3.74 28.62
CA ASP A 277 25.81 2.45 29.32
C ASP A 277 25.78 1.27 28.35
N ALA A 278 24.95 1.33 27.30
CA ALA A 278 24.94 0.33 26.23
C ALA A 278 26.28 0.27 25.49
N LEU A 279 26.87 1.42 25.15
CA LEU A 279 28.20 1.49 24.53
C LEU A 279 29.31 0.97 25.45
N LEU A 280 29.22 1.20 26.76
CA LEU A 280 30.15 0.65 27.75
C LEU A 280 30.07 -0.88 27.81
N ARG A 281 28.86 -1.45 27.77
CA ARG A 281 28.66 -2.91 27.68
C ARG A 281 29.30 -3.48 26.42
N LEU A 282 29.08 -2.88 25.24
CA LEU A 282 29.76 -3.31 24.01
C LEU A 282 31.29 -3.14 24.07
N SER A 283 31.78 -2.04 24.64
CA SER A 283 33.22 -1.78 24.76
C SER A 283 33.92 -2.81 25.64
N SER A 284 33.24 -3.31 26.68
CA SER A 284 33.78 -4.36 27.56
C SER A 284 34.08 -5.69 26.86
N VAL A 285 33.52 -5.89 25.66
CA VAL A 285 33.79 -7.03 24.77
C VAL A 285 34.44 -6.61 23.44
N GLY A 286 35.02 -5.40 23.38
CA GLY A 286 35.58 -4.79 22.16
C GLY A 286 36.73 -5.56 21.50
N GLU A 287 37.42 -6.41 22.28
CA GLU A 287 38.48 -7.29 21.80
C GLU A 287 37.95 -8.48 20.97
N LEU A 288 36.67 -8.82 21.10
CA LEU A 288 36.06 -9.87 20.28
C LEU A 288 36.04 -9.46 18.80
N ASN A 289 36.23 -10.47 17.95
CA ASN A 289 35.91 -10.35 16.53
C ASN A 289 34.39 -10.42 16.36
N ALA A 290 33.74 -9.29 16.60
CA ALA A 290 32.30 -9.15 16.59
C ALA A 290 31.86 -7.91 15.81
N LYS A 291 30.72 -8.01 15.14
CA LYS A 291 29.96 -6.86 14.64
C LYS A 291 29.00 -6.43 15.73
N MET A 292 28.93 -5.13 15.99
CA MET A 292 28.21 -4.59 17.13
C MET A 292 27.12 -3.63 16.66
N PHE A 293 25.99 -3.65 17.34
CA PHE A 293 24.83 -2.87 16.94
C PHE A 293 24.15 -2.24 18.16
N ILE A 294 23.81 -0.97 18.01
CA ILE A 294 22.84 -0.31 18.89
C ILE A 294 21.51 -0.28 18.13
N VAL A 295 20.47 -0.82 18.75
CA VAL A 295 19.10 -0.74 18.25
C VAL A 295 18.30 0.23 19.11
N SER A 296 17.76 1.29 18.51
CA SER A 296 17.10 2.36 19.27
C SER A 296 16.10 3.13 18.43
N ASN A 297 15.30 3.99 19.05
CA ASN A 297 14.46 4.95 18.32
C ASN A 297 15.33 5.94 17.52
N GLU A 298 14.83 6.37 16.36
CA GLU A 298 15.58 7.23 15.41
C GLU A 298 16.01 8.57 16.02
N ASP A 299 15.22 9.12 16.95
CA ASP A 299 15.52 10.37 17.66
C ASP A 299 16.80 10.28 18.52
N LYS A 300 17.21 9.08 18.95
CA LYS A 300 18.46 8.83 19.69
C LYS A 300 19.70 8.65 18.79
N LYS A 301 19.55 8.72 17.47
CA LYS A 301 20.68 8.53 16.54
C LYS A 301 21.79 9.56 16.73
N ASN A 302 21.44 10.82 16.95
CA ASN A 302 22.42 11.89 17.20
C ASN A 302 23.18 11.67 18.51
N GLU A 303 22.50 11.14 19.54
CA GLU A 303 23.12 10.76 20.82
C GLU A 303 24.13 9.63 20.62
N TYR A 304 23.77 8.59 19.86
CA TYR A 304 24.70 7.54 19.47
C TYR A 304 25.93 8.10 18.72
N GLU A 305 25.71 8.90 17.67
CA GLU A 305 26.77 9.39 16.79
C GLU A 305 27.76 10.29 17.52
N SER A 306 27.29 11.07 18.49
CA SER A 306 28.15 11.88 19.35
C SER A 306 28.86 11.03 20.40
N SER A 307 28.17 10.08 21.02
CA SER A 307 28.72 9.21 22.06
C SER A 307 29.82 8.30 21.55
N ILE A 308 29.62 7.60 20.42
CA ILE A 308 30.59 6.63 19.85
C ILE A 308 31.94 7.28 19.46
N ARG A 309 31.95 8.60 19.26
CA ARG A 309 33.17 9.38 18.95
C ARG A 309 34.04 9.65 20.17
N LEU A 310 33.56 9.40 21.40
CA LEU A 310 34.35 9.58 22.60
C LEU A 310 35.56 8.63 22.61
N PRO A 311 36.72 9.04 23.19
CA PRO A 311 37.92 8.20 23.24
C PRO A 311 37.71 6.85 23.93
N ALA A 312 36.81 6.80 24.92
CA ALA A 312 36.46 5.60 25.68
C ALA A 312 35.89 4.45 24.81
N PHE A 313 35.39 4.76 23.60
CA PHE A 313 34.80 3.79 22.68
C PHE A 313 35.63 3.58 21.41
N SER A 314 36.90 4.00 21.41
CA SER A 314 37.80 3.87 20.27
C SER A 314 37.95 2.43 19.75
N THR A 315 37.88 1.44 20.64
CA THR A 315 37.98 0.00 20.33
C THR A 315 36.80 -0.53 19.51
N ILE A 316 35.62 0.05 19.69
CA ILE A 316 34.36 -0.39 19.06
C ILE A 316 33.86 0.57 17.98
N ARG A 317 34.43 1.79 17.88
CA ARG A 317 33.95 2.86 16.99
C ARG A 317 33.70 2.42 15.55
N ASN A 318 34.59 1.63 14.98
CA ASN A 318 34.51 1.19 13.58
C ASN A 318 33.80 -0.16 13.41
N LYS A 319 33.36 -0.79 14.51
CA LYS A 319 32.66 -2.09 14.54
C LYS A 319 31.21 -1.97 14.97
N CYS A 320 30.85 -0.86 15.62
CA CYS A 320 29.51 -0.57 16.12
C CYS A 320 28.71 0.21 15.09
N THR A 321 27.45 -0.15 14.87
CA THR A 321 26.54 0.50 13.93
C THR A 321 25.19 0.74 14.58
N PHE A 322 24.56 1.87 14.28
CA PHE A 322 23.20 2.16 14.71
C PHE A 322 22.18 1.55 13.75
N ILE A 323 21.13 0.96 14.30
CA ILE A 323 19.95 0.48 13.57
C ILE A 323 18.73 1.08 14.25
N SER A 324 17.87 1.76 13.50
CA SER A 324 16.62 2.24 14.11
C SER A 324 15.60 1.12 14.29
N VAL A 325 14.72 1.23 15.27
CA VAL A 325 13.62 0.28 15.45
C VAL A 325 12.80 0.13 14.17
N GLY A 326 12.59 1.23 13.42
CA GLY A 326 11.90 1.19 12.13
C GLY A 326 12.66 0.41 11.05
N GLU A 327 14.00 0.52 11.01
CA GLU A 327 14.83 -0.31 10.13
C GLU A 327 14.76 -1.79 10.52
N LEU A 328 14.87 -2.10 11.81
CA LEU A 328 14.76 -3.47 12.32
C LEU A 328 13.39 -4.08 12.02
N ALA A 329 12.30 -3.34 12.22
CA ALA A 329 10.96 -3.81 11.91
C ALA A 329 10.83 -4.17 10.42
N ARG A 330 11.37 -3.34 9.52
CA ARG A 330 11.44 -3.67 8.08
C ARG A 330 12.23 -4.96 7.82
N MET A 331 13.39 -5.13 8.45
CA MET A 331 14.18 -6.36 8.34
C MET A 331 13.40 -7.58 8.83
N PHE A 332 12.71 -7.47 9.97
CA PHE A 332 11.89 -8.54 10.55
C PHE A 332 10.78 -8.98 9.61
N ILE A 333 10.01 -8.01 9.08
CA ILE A 333 8.94 -8.25 8.11
C ILE A 333 9.50 -8.96 6.89
N LEU A 334 10.52 -8.39 6.24
CA LEU A 334 11.09 -8.95 5.01
C LEU A 334 11.67 -10.36 5.23
N THR A 335 12.29 -10.61 6.38
CA THR A 335 12.84 -11.93 6.71
C THR A 335 11.73 -12.96 6.86
N ASN A 336 10.64 -12.63 7.57
CA ASN A 336 9.47 -13.50 7.71
C ASN A 336 8.81 -13.82 6.37
N LEU A 337 8.63 -12.79 5.53
CA LEU A 337 8.06 -12.95 4.20
C LEU A 337 8.89 -13.87 3.32
N TRP A 338 10.19 -13.62 3.29
CA TRP A 338 11.11 -14.43 2.52
C TRP A 338 11.08 -15.88 2.99
N LYS A 339 11.06 -16.12 4.31
CA LYS A 339 10.97 -17.46 4.90
C LYS A 339 9.69 -18.19 4.49
N GLN A 340 8.53 -17.54 4.52
CA GLN A 340 7.27 -18.15 4.09
C GLN A 340 7.30 -18.54 2.60
N VAL A 341 7.84 -17.67 1.75
CA VAL A 341 7.88 -17.90 0.28
C VAL A 341 8.77 -19.08 -0.08
N ILE A 342 9.88 -19.29 0.64
CA ILE A 342 10.85 -20.34 0.34
C ILE A 342 10.62 -21.63 1.13
N GLU A 343 9.70 -21.65 2.10
CA GLU A 343 9.39 -22.84 2.90
C GLU A 343 9.04 -24.07 2.05
N PRO A 344 8.26 -23.98 0.94
CA PRO A 344 8.00 -25.10 0.05
C PRO A 344 9.27 -25.70 -0.60
N LEU A 345 10.36 -24.92 -0.69
CA LEU A 345 11.62 -25.37 -1.29
C LEU A 345 12.42 -26.29 -0.36
N GLN A 346 12.04 -26.44 0.92
CA GLN A 346 12.70 -27.30 1.91
C GLN A 346 14.23 -27.14 1.95
N LEU A 347 14.71 -25.89 1.84
CA LEU A 347 16.14 -25.63 1.75
C LEU A 347 16.86 -26.05 3.04
N PRO A 348 17.96 -26.85 2.95
CA PRO A 348 18.60 -27.46 4.12
C PRO A 348 19.31 -26.47 5.07
N TYR A 349 19.33 -25.17 4.76
CA TYR A 349 20.12 -24.16 5.48
C TYR A 349 19.32 -23.05 6.16
N ILE A 350 17.99 -23.16 6.21
CA ILE A 350 17.12 -22.11 6.78
C ILE A 350 16.33 -22.69 7.94
N GLY A 351 17.05 -22.99 9.03
CA GLY A 351 16.58 -23.24 10.40
C GLY A 351 15.34 -24.14 10.59
N ARG A 352 15.57 -25.37 11.05
CA ARG A 352 14.57 -26.13 11.85
C ARG A 352 14.32 -25.45 13.19
#